data_AF-A0A349VHB2-F1
#
_entry.id   AF-A0A349VHB2-F1
#
_cell.length_a   1.000
_cell.length_b   1.000
_cell.length_c   1.000
_cell.angle_alpha   90.00
_cell.angle_beta   90.00
_cell.angle_gamma   90.00
#
_symmetry.space_group_name_H-M   'P 1'
#
loop_
_entity.id
_entity.type
_entity.pdbx_description
1 polymer ?
#
loop_
_entity_poly.entity_id
_entity_poly.type
_entity_poly.pdbx_seq_one_letter_code
_entity_poly.pdbx_strand_id
1 'polypeptide(L)' 'MSPGILHEKMHLFVAKGLKSGSQSLEPNERIEPRVVRWSEAIAMCHDGLIEDAKTIAAIFLADRWLRS' A
#
# COMPACT_ATOMS: atom_id res chain seq x y z
N MET A 1 6.27 -2.37 -18.08
CA MET A 1 7.70 -2.60 -17.74
C MET A 1 7.87 -4.00 -17.20
N SER A 2 7.26 -4.38 -16.09
CA SER A 2 7.16 -5.78 -15.67
C SER A 2 5.88 -6.45 -16.24
N PRO A 3 5.85 -7.77 -16.48
CA PRO A 3 6.98 -8.70 -16.43
C PRO A 3 7.86 -8.67 -17.70
N GLY A 4 7.55 -7.81 -18.68
CA GLY A 4 8.23 -7.80 -19.99
C GLY A 4 9.70 -7.39 -19.99
N ILE A 5 10.19 -6.74 -18.92
CA ILE A 5 11.55 -6.21 -18.80
C ILE A 5 12.21 -6.61 -17.46
N LEU A 6 11.43 -6.74 -16.38
CA LEU A 6 11.94 -7.04 -15.03
C LEU A 6 11.36 -8.36 -14.50
N HIS A 7 12.16 -9.08 -13.73
CA HIS A 7 11.76 -10.29 -12.99
C HIS A 7 11.45 -10.02 -11.51
N GLU A 8 11.14 -8.77 -11.18
CA GLU A 8 10.84 -8.36 -9.81
C GLU A 8 9.65 -9.14 -9.24
N LYS A 9 9.76 -9.51 -7.95
CA LYS A 9 8.70 -10.14 -7.18
C LYS A 9 8.39 -9.28 -5.98
N MET A 10 7.10 -9.03 -5.74
CA MET A 10 6.63 -8.30 -4.58
C MET A 10 5.91 -9.25 -3.62
N HIS A 11 6.26 -9.17 -2.35
CA HIS A 11 5.65 -9.96 -1.28
C HIS A 11 4.80 -9.04 -0.40
N LEU A 12 3.52 -9.37 -0.24
CA LEU A 12 2.59 -8.60 0.60
C LEU A 12 2.63 -9.10 2.05
N PHE A 13 2.78 -8.17 2.99
CA PHE A 13 2.68 -8.41 4.43
C PHE A 13 1.63 -7.48 5.04
N VAL A 14 0.84 -7.99 6.00
CA VAL A 14 -0.13 -7.19 6.77
C VAL A 14 0.39 -7.03 8.20
N ALA A 15 0.75 -5.80 8.56
CA ALA A 15 1.19 -5.48 9.91
C ALA A 15 -0.01 -5.21 10.84
N LYS A 16 -0.02 -5.81 12.03
CA LYS A 16 -1.06 -5.66 13.06
C LYS A 16 -0.41 -5.41 14.42
N GLY A 17 -1.17 -4.89 15.38
CA GLY A 17 -0.65 -4.59 16.72
C GLY A 17 0.36 -3.44 16.73
N LEU A 18 0.13 -2.44 15.88
CA LEU A 18 1.04 -1.32 15.68
C LEU A 18 1.14 -0.44 16.94
N LYS A 19 2.33 0.12 17.17
CA LYS A 19 2.59 1.19 18.13
C LYS A 19 3.15 2.39 17.37
N SER A 20 2.76 3.60 17.78
CA SER A 20 3.32 4.81 17.21
C SER A 20 4.82 4.89 17.50
N GLY A 21 5.60 5.33 16.53
CA GLY A 21 7.05 5.49 16.61
C GLY A 21 7.50 6.73 15.84
N SER A 22 8.78 7.07 15.97
CA SER A 22 9.39 8.17 15.22
C SER A 22 9.72 7.75 13.79
N GLN A 23 9.42 8.61 12.83
CA GLN A 23 9.84 8.42 11.44
C GLN A 23 11.36 8.67 11.30
N SER A 24 12.04 7.82 10.54
CA SER A 24 13.48 7.95 10.24
C SER A 24 13.65 7.90 8.73
N LEU A 25 13.66 9.07 8.09
CA LEU A 25 13.82 9.24 6.65
C LEU A 25 15.28 9.41 6.26
N GLU A 26 15.66 8.88 5.11
CA GLU A 26 16.94 9.21 4.48
C GLU A 26 16.95 10.66 3.96
N PRO A 27 18.12 11.31 3.78
CA PRO A 27 18.20 12.75 3.44
C PRO A 27 17.44 13.17 2.16
N ASN A 28 17.21 12.24 1.24
CA ASN A 28 16.53 12.45 -0.04
C ASN A 28 15.08 11.96 -0.04
N GLU A 29 14.59 11.39 1.06
CA GLU A 29 13.21 10.94 1.16
C GLU A 29 12.27 12.07 1.57
N ARG A 30 11.12 12.13 0.90
CA ARG A 30 10.02 13.06 1.20
C ARG A 30 8.74 12.26 1.28
N ILE A 31 8.47 11.69 2.46
CA ILE A 31 7.37 10.76 2.69
C ILE A 31 6.56 11.23 3.89
N GLU A 32 5.25 11.37 3.71
CA GLU A 32 4.32 11.73 4.77
C GLU A 32 3.31 10.59 4.99
N PRO A 33 3.17 10.05 6.22
CA PRO A 33 2.17 9.04 6.51
C PRO A 33 0.76 9.62 6.44
N ARG A 34 -0.15 8.93 5.75
CA ARG A 34 -1.58 9.24 5.75
C ARG A 34 -2.37 8.08 6.34
N VAL A 35 -3.09 8.34 7.44
CA VAL A 35 -4.02 7.39 8.04
C VAL A 35 -5.41 7.67 7.48
N VAL A 36 -5.97 6.69 6.77
CA VAL A 36 -7.32 6.75 6.21
C VAL A 36 -8.15 5.58 6.71
N ARG A 37 -9.48 5.68 6.58
CA ARG A 37 -10.33 4.51 6.84
C ARG A 37 -10.11 3.47 5.74
N TRP A 38 -10.30 2.19 6.06
CA TRP A 38 -10.16 1.12 5.07
C TRP A 38 -11.07 1.31 3.85
N SER A 39 -12.34 1.69 4.07
CA SER A 39 -13.28 1.98 2.99
C SER A 39 -12.88 3.18 2.13
N GLU A 40 -12.22 4.18 2.71
CA GLU A 40 -11.69 5.34 1.99
C GLU A 40 -10.51 4.92 1.11
N ALA A 41 -9.59 4.07 1.59
CA ALA A 41 -8.51 3.54 0.78
C ALA A 41 -9.02 2.77 -0.46
N ILE A 42 -10.09 1.99 -0.29
CA ILE A 42 -10.77 1.32 -1.42
C ILE A 42 -11.35 2.32 -2.41
N ALA A 43 -12.06 3.35 -1.92
CA ALA A 43 -12.60 4.41 -2.76
C ALA A 43 -11.48 5.14 -3.53
N MET A 44 -10.37 5.47 -2.88
CA MET A 44 -9.21 6.10 -3.51
C MET A 44 -8.64 5.27 -4.68
N CYS A 45 -8.67 3.94 -4.61
CA CYS A 45 -8.29 3.08 -5.73
C CYS A 45 -9.29 3.17 -6.90
N HIS A 46 -10.59 3.22 -6.61
CA HIS A 46 -11.63 3.32 -7.64
C HIS A 46 -11.68 4.70 -8.31
N ASP A 47 -11.46 5.75 -7.53
CA ASP A 47 -11.50 7.16 -7.97
C ASP A 47 -10.22 7.60 -8.69
N GLY A 48 -9.20 6.74 -8.72
CA GLY A 48 -7.89 7.04 -9.33
C GLY A 48 -6.99 7.94 -8.49
N LEU A 49 -7.31 8.17 -7.21
CA LEU A 49 -6.40 8.88 -6.29
C LEU A 49 -5.18 8.02 -5.92
N ILE A 50 -5.34 6.69 -5.91
CA ILE A 50 -4.22 5.74 -5.83
C ILE A 50 -4.11 5.08 -7.21
N GLU A 51 -3.04 5.40 -7.93
CA GLU A 51 -2.77 4.86 -9.28
C GLU A 51 -1.66 3.80 -9.29
N ASP A 52 -0.89 3.71 -8.20
CA ASP A 52 0.23 2.79 -8.09
C ASP A 52 -0.23 1.33 -8.01
N ALA A 53 0.12 0.54 -9.02
CA ALA A 53 -0.42 -0.80 -9.24
C ALA A 53 -0.17 -1.76 -8.05
N LYS A 54 1.02 -1.71 -7.42
CA LYS A 54 1.34 -2.56 -6.26
C LYS A 54 0.48 -2.20 -5.05
N THR A 55 0.16 -0.91 -4.86
CA THR A 55 -0.70 -0.45 -3.77
C THR A 55 -2.15 -0.87 -4.00
N ILE A 56 -2.66 -0.69 -5.23
CA ILE A 56 -4.01 -1.14 -5.61
C ILE A 56 -4.16 -2.65 -5.41
N ALA A 57 -3.23 -3.44 -5.95
CA ALA A 57 -3.23 -4.90 -5.82
C ALA A 57 -3.16 -5.35 -4.35
N ALA A 58 -2.32 -4.69 -3.55
CA ALA A 58 -2.19 -4.98 -2.12
C ALA A 58 -3.49 -4.71 -1.35
N ILE A 59 -4.14 -3.56 -1.58
CA ILE A 59 -5.38 -3.17 -0.90
C ILE A 59 -6.49 -4.17 -1.23
N PHE A 60 -6.71 -4.50 -2.50
CA PHE A 60 -7.80 -5.42 -2.87
C PHE A 60 -7.54 -6.87 -2.43
N LEU A 61 -6.29 -7.35 -2.49
CA LEU A 61 -5.95 -8.69 -2.00
C LEU A 61 -6.15 -8.78 -0.48
N ALA A 62 -5.74 -7.75 0.26
CA ALA A 62 -5.95 -7.67 1.70
C ALA A 62 -7.45 -7.55 2.05
N ASP A 63 -8.25 -6.78 1.30
CA ASP A 63 -9.69 -6.65 1.54
C ASP A 63 -10.40 -7.99 1.39
N ARG A 64 -10.06 -8.77 0.35
CA ARG A 64 -10.56 -10.14 0.19
C ARG A 64 -10.17 -11.03 1.36
N TRP A 65 -8.92 -10.98 1.81
CA TRP A 65 -8.42 -11.78 2.93
C TRP A 65 -9.03 -11.40 4.28
N LEU A 66 -9.33 -10.12 4.51
CA LEU A 66 -9.97 -9.66 5.75
C LEU A 66 -11.46 -10.05 5.85
N ARG A 67 -12.09 -10.37 4.71
CA ARG A 67 -13.50 -10.78 4.63
C ARG A 67 -13.71 -12.30 4.64
N SER A 68 -12.64 -13.09 4.51
CA SER A 68 -12.68 -14.55 4.64
C SER A 68 -12.57 -15.00 6.08
#